data_AF-A0A7J2REV3-F1
#
_entry.id   AF-A0A7J2REV3-F1
#
_cell.length_a   1.000
_cell.length_b   1.000
_cell.length_c   1.000
_cell.angle_alpha   90.00
_cell.angle_beta   90.00
_cell.angle_gamma   90.00
#
_symmetry.space_group_name_H-M   'P 1'
#
loop_
_entity.id
_entity.type
_entity.pdbx_description
1 polymer ?
#
loop_
_entity_poly.entity_id
_entity_poly.type
_entity_poly.pdbx_seq_one_letter_code
_entity_poly.pdbx_strand_id
1 'polypeptide(L)'
;MVGENELALTSINKALKFLDETTNKFVFLDTKAEILHKKKEDDEAFEVFSKILELDKDDDKLKPFYAETCWKAAKTAKALGLTDKYVELLKEACYHNNDIYCTDKKVQKKIENYCLKNKDLLDDSKD
;
A
#
# COMPACT_ATOMS: atom_id res chain seq x y z
N MET A 1 -23.98 -6.34 -18.05
CA MET A 1 -23.70 -4.99 -17.52
C MET A 1 -22.31 -5.05 -16.92
N VAL A 2 -21.34 -4.33 -17.46
CA VAL A 2 -19.98 -4.27 -16.89
C VAL A 2 -20.04 -3.38 -15.65
N GLY A 3 -19.60 -3.87 -14.49
CA GLY A 3 -19.62 -3.10 -13.25
C GLY A 3 -18.69 -1.88 -13.32
N GLU A 4 -18.99 -0.82 -12.59
CA GLU A 4 -18.22 0.43 -12.59
C GLU A 4 -16.72 0.21 -12.29
N ASN A 5 -16.41 -0.75 -11.40
CA ASN A 5 -15.03 -1.15 -11.10
C ASN A 5 -14.29 -1.71 -12.32
N GLU A 6 -14.95 -2.48 -13.18
CA GLU A 6 -14.33 -3.06 -14.39
C GLU A 6 -14.03 -1.97 -15.43
N LEU A 7 -14.94 -0.99 -15.57
CA LEU A 7 -14.72 0.17 -16.41
C LEU A 7 -13.56 1.03 -15.88
N ALA A 8 -13.48 1.21 -14.57
CA ALA A 8 -12.37 1.90 -13.92
C ALA A 8 -11.05 1.18 -14.17
N LEU A 9 -10.96 -0.13 -13.90
CA LEU A 9 -9.75 -0.93 -14.14
C LEU A 9 -9.32 -0.91 -15.61
N THR A 10 -10.27 -1.02 -16.54
CA THR A 10 -9.99 -0.93 -17.98
C THR A 10 -9.40 0.43 -18.35
N SER A 11 -9.96 1.51 -17.81
CA SER A 11 -9.50 2.88 -18.08
C SER A 11 -8.12 3.14 -17.49
N ILE A 12 -7.88 2.68 -16.26
CA ILE A 12 -6.58 2.77 -15.59
C ILE A 12 -5.50 2.01 -16.36
N ASN A 13 -5.78 0.75 -16.78
CA ASN A 13 -4.85 -0.06 -17.56
C ASN A 13 -4.52 0.56 -18.92
N LYS A 14 -5.44 1.31 -19.54
CA LYS A 14 -5.14 2.09 -20.75
C LYS A 14 -4.24 3.27 -20.44
N ALA A 15 -4.55 4.05 -19.40
CA ALA A 15 -3.75 5.21 -19.00
C ALA A 15 -2.29 4.82 -18.70
N LEU A 16 -2.08 3.74 -17.93
CA LEU A 16 -0.75 3.26 -17.55
C LEU A 16 0.17 2.91 -18.74
N LYS A 17 -0.38 2.68 -19.95
CA LYS A 17 0.43 2.43 -21.16
C LYS A 17 1.07 3.68 -21.75
N PHE A 18 0.57 4.86 -21.41
CA PHE A 18 0.97 6.15 -22.00
C PHE A 18 1.52 7.14 -20.97
N LEU A 19 1.60 6.73 -19.70
CA LEU A 19 2.17 7.56 -18.65
C LEU A 19 3.67 7.30 -18.58
N ASP A 20 4.43 8.38 -18.56
CA ASP A 20 5.89 8.33 -18.45
C ASP A 20 6.33 8.75 -17.04
N GLU A 21 5.63 9.73 -16.46
CA GLU A 21 5.92 10.31 -15.14
C GLU A 21 5.55 9.38 -13.97
N THR A 22 6.48 9.24 -13.03
CA THR A 22 6.37 8.36 -11.85
C THR A 22 5.18 8.72 -10.95
N THR A 23 4.92 10.01 -10.71
CA THR A 23 3.81 10.45 -9.84
C THR A 23 2.45 10.11 -10.43
N ASN A 24 2.28 10.24 -11.75
CA ASN A 24 1.03 9.85 -12.39
C ASN A 24 0.85 8.34 -12.29
N LYS A 25 1.90 7.55 -12.56
CA LYS A 25 1.87 6.10 -12.41
C LYS A 25 1.47 5.67 -11.00
N PHE A 26 2.05 6.30 -9.96
CA PHE A 26 1.71 6.00 -8.56
C PHE A 26 0.21 6.08 -8.31
N VAL A 27 -0.43 7.21 -8.66
CA VAL A 27 -1.87 7.41 -8.38
C VAL A 27 -2.74 6.36 -9.08
N PHE A 28 -2.42 6.04 -10.32
CA PHE A 28 -3.14 5.01 -11.08
C PHE A 28 -2.90 3.59 -10.51
N LEU A 29 -1.69 3.28 -10.08
CA LEU A 29 -1.36 2.00 -9.46
C LEU A 29 -2.04 1.84 -8.09
N ASP A 30 -1.99 2.86 -7.22
CA ASP A 30 -2.64 2.83 -5.90
C ASP A 30 -4.16 2.64 -6.05
N THR A 31 -4.78 3.41 -6.95
CA THR A 31 -6.21 3.28 -7.26
C THR A 31 -6.55 1.89 -7.78
N LYS A 32 -5.74 1.34 -8.71
CA LYS A 32 -5.92 -0.02 -9.23
C LYS A 32 -5.86 -1.05 -8.11
N ALA A 33 -4.83 -1.00 -7.27
CA ALA A 33 -4.65 -1.94 -6.17
C ALA A 33 -5.81 -1.89 -5.16
N GLU A 34 -6.32 -0.70 -4.84
CA GLU A 34 -7.47 -0.57 -3.96
C GLU A 34 -8.76 -1.14 -4.57
N ILE A 35 -9.00 -0.95 -5.87
CA ILE A 35 -10.18 -1.52 -6.55
C ILE A 35 -10.08 -3.06 -6.56
N LEU A 36 -8.92 -3.62 -6.88
CA LEU A 36 -8.66 -5.06 -6.86
C LEU A 36 -8.90 -5.64 -5.45
N HIS A 37 -8.34 -5.01 -4.41
CA HIS A 37 -8.55 -5.42 -3.02
C HIS A 37 -10.04 -5.37 -2.62
N LYS A 38 -10.78 -4.33 -3.00
CA LYS A 38 -12.24 -4.24 -2.76
C LYS A 38 -13.02 -5.35 -3.48
N LYS A 39 -12.51 -5.83 -4.62
CA LYS A 39 -13.05 -6.97 -5.37
C LYS A 39 -12.60 -8.33 -4.81
N LYS A 40 -11.77 -8.35 -3.76
CA LYS A 40 -11.14 -9.56 -3.17
C LYS A 40 -10.19 -10.28 -4.15
N GLU A 41 -9.68 -9.55 -5.13
CA GLU A 41 -8.59 -9.98 -6.01
C GLU A 41 -7.28 -9.60 -5.29
N ASP A 42 -7.07 -10.19 -4.11
CA ASP A 42 -6.04 -9.80 -3.16
C ASP A 42 -4.61 -10.11 -3.65
N ASP A 43 -4.48 -11.13 -4.50
CA ASP A 43 -3.24 -11.54 -5.15
C ASP A 43 -2.76 -10.46 -6.13
N GLU A 44 -3.63 -10.05 -7.07
CA GLU A 44 -3.33 -8.97 -8.01
C GLU A 44 -3.14 -7.63 -7.28
N ALA A 45 -3.97 -7.34 -6.27
CA ALA A 45 -3.84 -6.13 -5.47
C ALA A 45 -2.48 -6.07 -4.76
N PHE A 46 -2.03 -7.18 -4.18
CA PHE A 46 -0.73 -7.28 -3.52
C PHE A 46 0.43 -7.10 -4.50
N GLU A 47 0.35 -7.68 -5.70
CA GLU A 47 1.36 -7.46 -6.74
C GLU A 47 1.45 -5.99 -7.15
N VAL A 48 0.31 -5.31 -7.34
CA VAL A 48 0.29 -3.89 -7.70
C VAL A 48 0.84 -3.02 -6.57
N PHE A 49 0.46 -3.28 -5.31
CA PHE A 49 1.06 -2.56 -4.18
C PHE A 49 2.57 -2.80 -4.07
N SER A 50 3.05 -4.02 -4.34
CA SER A 50 4.48 -4.32 -4.34
C SER A 50 5.24 -3.51 -5.39
N LYS A 51 4.69 -3.36 -6.59
CA LYS A 51 5.25 -2.49 -7.65
C LYS A 51 5.32 -1.02 -7.24
N ILE A 52 4.37 -0.55 -6.42
CA ILE A 52 4.42 0.81 -5.89
C ILE A 52 5.58 0.96 -4.90
N LEU A 53 5.81 -0.05 -4.06
CA LEU A 53 6.90 -0.06 -3.08
C LEU A 53 8.29 -0.22 -3.70
N GLU A 54 8.38 -0.65 -4.97
CA GLU A 54 9.61 -0.64 -5.77
C GLU A 54 9.96 0.76 -6.33
N LEU A 55 9.03 1.71 -6.27
CA LEU A 55 9.33 3.11 -6.64
C LEU A 55 10.25 3.75 -5.61
N ASP A 56 10.99 4.78 -6.02
CA ASP A 56 11.89 5.51 -5.11
C ASP A 56 11.10 6.11 -3.94
N LYS A 57 11.28 5.51 -2.75
CA LYS A 57 10.59 5.91 -1.52
C LYS A 57 11.06 7.25 -0.97
N ASP A 58 12.20 7.75 -1.44
CA ASP A 58 12.74 9.06 -1.07
C ASP A 58 12.51 10.12 -2.17
N ASP A 59 11.78 9.80 -3.24
CA ASP A 59 11.20 10.81 -4.15
C ASP A 59 10.23 11.70 -3.35
N ASP A 60 10.53 13.00 -3.26
CA ASP A 60 9.73 13.98 -2.51
C ASP A 60 8.22 13.96 -2.85
N LYS A 61 7.86 13.52 -4.07
CA LYS A 61 6.46 13.43 -4.51
C LYS A 61 5.77 12.15 -4.04
N LEU A 62 6.51 11.07 -3.80
CA LEU A 62 5.98 9.75 -3.44
C LEU A 62 6.15 9.41 -1.96
N LYS A 63 7.25 9.90 -1.39
CA LYS A 63 7.62 9.76 0.02
C LYS A 63 6.43 9.92 0.97
N PRO A 64 5.52 10.93 0.81
CA PRO A 64 4.40 11.15 1.72
C PRO A 64 3.31 10.08 1.73
N PHE A 65 3.40 9.08 0.85
CA PHE A 65 2.45 7.98 0.75
C PHE A 65 3.05 6.63 1.15
N TYR A 66 4.36 6.54 1.37
CA TYR A 66 5.05 5.26 1.55
C TYR A 66 4.50 4.42 2.72
N ALA A 67 4.29 5.04 3.89
CA ALA A 67 3.78 4.32 5.05
C ALA A 67 2.32 3.86 4.86
N GLU A 68 1.52 4.66 4.16
CA GLU A 68 0.17 4.29 3.78
C GLU A 68 0.17 3.11 2.79
N THR A 69 1.04 3.13 1.76
CA THR A 69 1.17 2.01 0.81
C THR A 69 1.62 0.74 1.53
N CYS A 70 2.61 0.81 2.44
CA CYS A 70 3.01 -0.32 3.27
C CYS A 70 1.83 -0.88 4.08
N TRP A 71 1.05 0.00 4.70
CA TRP A 71 -0.15 -0.40 5.44
C TRP A 71 -1.21 -1.07 4.55
N LYS A 72 -1.43 -0.56 3.33
CA LYS A 72 -2.35 -1.16 2.35
C LYS A 72 -1.86 -2.54 1.90
N ALA A 73 -0.59 -2.65 1.54
CA ALA A 73 0.08 -3.89 1.15
C ALA A 73 0.04 -4.94 2.27
N ALA A 74 0.21 -4.52 3.53
CA ALA A 74 0.10 -5.41 4.68
C ALA A 74 -1.31 -6.01 4.78
N LYS A 75 -2.37 -5.22 4.60
CA LYS A 75 -3.75 -5.75 4.66
C LYS A 75 -4.04 -6.77 3.57
N THR A 76 -3.53 -6.56 2.35
CA THR A 76 -3.65 -7.56 1.27
C THR A 76 -2.82 -8.80 1.56
N ALA A 77 -1.58 -8.67 2.05
CA ALA A 77 -0.75 -9.80 2.50
C ALA A 77 -1.47 -10.64 3.58
N LYS A 78 -2.12 -9.98 4.54
CA LYS A 78 -2.93 -10.65 5.56
C LYS A 78 -4.10 -11.43 4.96
N ALA A 79 -4.81 -10.85 4.00
CA ALA A 79 -5.93 -11.51 3.33
C ALA A 79 -5.47 -12.77 2.57
N LEU A 80 -4.23 -12.76 2.04
CA LEU A 80 -3.57 -13.90 1.40
C LEU A 80 -2.97 -14.93 2.38
N GLY A 81 -3.01 -14.68 3.69
CA GLY A 81 -2.37 -15.55 4.69
C GLY A 81 -0.83 -15.45 4.75
N LEU A 82 -0.24 -14.46 4.07
CA LEU A 82 1.22 -14.24 4.03
C LEU A 82 1.69 -13.55 5.31
N THR A 83 1.82 -14.32 6.38
CA THR A 83 2.03 -13.79 7.74
C THR A 83 3.37 -13.07 7.87
N ASP A 84 4.46 -13.60 7.32
CA ASP A 84 5.78 -12.95 7.41
C ASP A 84 5.79 -11.61 6.67
N LYS A 85 5.24 -11.58 5.45
CA LYS A 85 5.11 -10.33 4.68
C LYS A 85 4.17 -9.33 5.33
N TYR A 86 3.09 -9.80 5.96
CA TYR A 86 2.22 -8.95 6.73
C TYR A 86 2.96 -8.23 7.86
N VAL A 87 3.79 -8.95 8.63
CA VAL A 87 4.58 -8.34 9.72
C VAL A 87 5.66 -7.41 9.18
N GLU A 88 6.40 -7.82 8.14
CA GLU A 88 7.43 -7.02 7.49
C GLU A 88 6.88 -5.65 7.03
N LEU A 89 5.77 -5.66 6.28
CA LEU A 89 5.16 -4.44 5.75
C LEU A 89 4.56 -3.55 6.85
N LEU A 90 4.11 -4.15 7.96
CA LEU A 90 3.66 -3.37 9.11
C LEU A 90 4.81 -2.68 9.83
N LYS A 91 5.98 -3.33 9.95
CA LYS A 91 7.18 -2.70 10.51
C LYS A 91 7.57 -1.48 9.68
N GLU A 92 7.61 -1.63 8.35
CA GLU A 92 7.86 -0.52 7.42
C GLU A 92 6.83 0.61 7.60
N ALA A 93 5.54 0.26 7.65
CA ALA A 93 4.49 1.26 7.88
C ALA A 93 4.66 1.99 9.21
N CYS A 94 4.95 1.28 10.31
CA CYS A 94 5.17 1.85 11.64
C CYS A 94 6.39 2.76 11.67
N TYR A 95 7.52 2.31 11.11
CA TYR A 95 8.78 3.06 11.08
C TYR A 95 8.63 4.39 10.32
N HIS A 96 7.86 4.36 9.23
CA HIS A 96 7.59 5.54 8.41
C HIS A 96 6.27 6.25 8.77
N ASN A 97 5.65 5.99 9.91
CA ASN A 97 4.33 6.55 10.25
C ASN A 97 4.37 8.00 10.78
N ASN A 98 4.94 8.92 10.02
CA ASN A 98 5.02 10.34 10.37
C ASN A 98 4.50 11.22 9.22
N ASP A 99 4.34 12.52 9.48
CA ASP A 99 3.72 13.46 8.53
C ASP A 99 4.49 13.61 7.22
N ILE A 100 5.77 13.23 7.19
CA ILE A 100 6.60 13.26 5.98
C ILE A 100 6.28 12.07 5.07
N TYR A 101 5.83 10.95 5.64
CA TYR A 101 5.67 9.67 4.95
C TYR A 101 4.23 9.14 4.90
N CYS A 102 3.31 9.78 5.64
CA CYS A 102 1.87 9.51 5.62
C CYS A 102 1.09 10.82 5.81
N THR A 103 0.44 11.30 4.75
CA THR A 103 -0.35 12.54 4.81
C THR A 103 -1.77 12.34 5.37
N ASP A 104 -2.36 11.15 5.23
CA ASP A 104 -3.67 10.86 5.80
C ASP A 104 -3.57 10.58 7.31
N LYS A 105 -3.96 11.57 8.12
CA LYS A 105 -3.99 11.49 9.59
C LYS A 105 -4.85 10.34 10.14
N LYS A 106 -5.90 9.92 9.43
CA LYS A 106 -6.74 8.80 9.86
C LYS A 106 -6.03 7.47 9.63
N VAL A 107 -5.30 7.33 8.52
CA VAL A 107 -4.46 6.16 8.26
C VAL A 107 -3.30 6.13 9.24
N GLN A 108 -2.65 7.28 9.46
CA GLN A 108 -1.56 7.42 10.44
C GLN A 108 -1.98 6.93 11.82
N LYS A 109 -3.13 7.36 12.32
CA LYS A 109 -3.68 6.90 13.60
C LYS A 109 -4.01 5.41 13.62
N LYS A 110 -4.40 4.81 12.49
CA LYS A 110 -4.65 3.35 12.41
C LYS A 110 -3.35 2.57 12.52
N ILE A 111 -2.30 3.03 11.82
CA ILE A 111 -0.96 2.46 11.89
C ILE A 111 -0.45 2.56 13.33
N GLU A 112 -0.41 3.76 13.92
CA GLU A 112 -0.04 4.01 15.32
C GLU A 112 -0.72 3.05 16.30
N ASN A 113 -2.06 2.97 16.25
CA ASN A 113 -2.81 2.10 17.14
C ASN A 113 -2.46 0.63 16.96
N TYR A 114 -2.15 0.20 15.73
CA TYR A 114 -1.69 -1.16 15.47
C TYR A 114 -0.30 -1.39 16.06
N CYS A 115 0.64 -0.47 15.82
CA CYS A 115 2.00 -0.56 16.36
C CYS A 115 1.99 -0.65 17.90
N LEU A 116 1.17 0.17 18.56
CA LEU A 116 1.02 0.15 20.02
C LEU A 116 0.47 -1.17 20.55
N LYS A 117 -0.51 -1.77 19.86
CA LYS A 117 -1.14 -3.04 20.28
C LYS A 117 -0.27 -4.26 20.03
N ASN A 118 0.65 -4.17 19.07
CA ASN A 118 1.46 -5.29 18.60
C ASN A 118 2.95 -5.02 18.80
N LYS A 119 3.31 -4.21 19.80
CA LYS A 119 4.70 -3.80 20.05
C LYS A 119 5.63 -5.02 20.17
N ASP A 120 5.20 -6.04 20.90
CA ASP A 120 5.96 -7.28 21.10
C ASP A 120 6.18 -8.10 19.81
N LEU A 121 5.33 -7.93 18.79
CA LEU A 121 5.50 -8.56 17.47
C LEU A 121 6.43 -7.75 16.55
N LEU A 122 6.61 -6.46 16.84
CA LEU A 122 7.34 -5.51 16.03
C LEU A 122 8.74 -5.24 16.57
N ASP A 123 8.98 -5.45 17.86
CA ASP A 123 10.33 -5.43 18.43
C ASP A 123 11.14 -6.62 17.88
N ASP A 124 12.25 -6.32 17.20
CA ASP A 124 13.23 -7.30 16.72
C ASP A 124 14.03 -7.97 17.85
N SER A 125 13.72 -7.66 19.12
CA SER A 125 14.35 -8.31 20.27
C SER A 125 13.73 -9.67 20.51
N LYS A 126 14.17 -10.65 19.73
CA LYS A 126 14.37 -12.01 20.27
C LYS A 126 15.85 -12.14 20.63
N ASP A 127 16.06 -12.63 21.84
CA ASP A 127 17.36 -12.91 22.49
C ASP A 127 18.45 -13.49 21.57
#